data_AF-A0A7K3KQL9-F1
#
_entry.id   AF-A0A7K3KQL9-F1
#
_cell.length_a   1.000
_cell.length_b   1.000
_cell.length_c   1.000
_cell.angle_alpha   90.00
_cell.angle_beta   90.00
_cell.angle_gamma   90.00
#
_symmetry.space_group_name_H-M   'P 1'
#
loop_
_entity.id
_entity.type
_entity.pdbx_description
1 polymer ?
#
loop_
_entity_poly.entity_id
_entity_poly.type
_entity_poly.pdbx_seq_one_letter_code
_entity_poly.pdbx_strand_id
1 'polypeptide(L)' 'TDGSKVTKGDMLLEADLKMIEEAHLPSVTLVVVTNSDEFKHIYIETPEEVSPGEQVIIAE' A
#
# COMPACT_ATOMS: atom_id res chain seq x y z
N THR A 1 9.16 0.21 -14.16
CA THR A 1 9.24 -1.22 -14.56
C THR A 1 10.04 -1.97 -13.51
N ASP A 2 10.04 -3.30 -13.55
CA ASP A 2 10.80 -4.12 -12.61
C ASP A 2 12.25 -3.66 -12.50
N GLY A 3 12.73 -3.49 -11.27
CA GLY A 3 14.06 -2.95 -10.96
C GLY A 3 14.20 -1.43 -11.01
N SER A 4 13.13 -0.69 -11.32
CA SER A 4 13.15 0.78 -11.25
C SER A 4 13.24 1.26 -9.80
N LYS A 5 14.13 2.24 -9.55
CA LYS A 5 14.13 2.97 -8.28
C LYS A 5 12.98 3.96 -8.28
N VAL A 6 12.18 3.94 -7.22
CA VAL A 6 10.99 4.80 -7.04
C VAL A 6 11.15 5.67 -5.80
N THR A 7 10.37 6.74 -5.75
CA THR A 7 10.26 7.66 -4.63
C THR A 7 8.83 7.70 -4.10
N LYS A 8 8.65 8.21 -2.89
CA LYS A 8 7.34 8.31 -2.26
C LYS A 8 6.40 9.17 -3.12
N GLY A 9 5.27 8.59 -3.52
CA GLY A 9 4.26 9.26 -4.34
C GLY A 9 4.35 8.95 -5.84
N ASP A 10 5.37 8.21 -6.30
CA ASP A 10 5.43 7.77 -7.69
C ASP A 10 4.26 6.83 -8.02
N MET A 11 3.64 7.05 -9.19
CA MET A 11 2.58 6.18 -9.69
C MET A 11 3.19 4.84 -10.14
N LEU A 12 2.75 3.74 -9.52
CA LEU A 12 3.24 2.40 -9.85
C LEU A 12 2.27 1.62 -10.74
N LEU A 13 0.97 1.78 -10.49
CA LEU A 13 -0.09 1.04 -11.16
C LEU A 13 -1.37 1.86 -11.17
N GLU A 14 -2.12 1.74 -12.26
CA GLU A 14 -3.49 2.24 -12.37
C GLU A 14 -4.44 1.03 -12.42
N ALA A 15 -5.54 1.11 -11.68
CA ALA A 15 -6.57 0.07 -11.63
C ALA A 15 -7.95 0.67 -11.82
N ASP A 16 -8.80 -0.02 -12.60
CA ASP A 16 -10.21 0.32 -12.69
C ASP A 16 -10.99 -0.40 -11.58
N LEU A 17 -11.23 0.32 -10.49
CA LEU A 17 -11.96 -0.22 -9.34
C LEU A 17 -13.43 -0.53 -9.67
N LYS A 18 -14.05 0.16 -10.64
CA LYS A 18 -15.43 -0.12 -11.04
C LYS A 18 -15.52 -1.47 -11.72
N MET A 19 -14.57 -1.78 -12.61
CA MET A 19 -14.53 -3.09 -13.25
C MET A 19 -14.29 -4.23 -12.24
N ILE A 20 -13.46 -4.00 -11.21
CA ILE A 20 -13.22 -4.98 -10.14
C ILE A 20 -14.51 -5.24 -9.34
N GLU A 21 -15.23 -4.19 -8.99
CA GLU A 21 -16.51 -4.28 -8.28
C GLU A 21 -17.59 -4.98 -9.12
N GLU A 22 -17.72 -4.62 -10.40
CA GLU A 22 -18.67 -5.24 -11.34
C GLU A 22 -18.37 -6.73 -11.56
N ALA A 23 -17.09 -7.13 -11.51
CA ALA A 23 -16.66 -8.52 -11.56
C ALA A 23 -16.87 -9.28 -10.23
N HIS A 24 -17.42 -8.63 -9.20
CA HIS A 24 -17.66 -9.19 -7.86
C HIS A 24 -16.37 -9.69 -7.19
N LEU A 25 -15.25 -9.01 -7.47
CA LEU A 25 -13.96 -9.29 -6.86
C LEU A 25 -13.71 -8.35 -5.67
N PRO A 26 -12.98 -8.80 -4.62
CA PRO A 26 -12.61 -7.92 -3.53
C PRO A 26 -11.71 -6.76 -4.00
N SER A 27 -12.06 -5.53 -3.63
CA SER A 27 -11.23 -4.34 -3.86
C SER A 27 -10.17 -4.11 -2.76
N VAL A 28 -10.12 -4.99 -1.76
CA VAL A 28 -9.16 -4.92 -0.66
C VAL A 28 -7.74 -5.11 -1.20
N THR A 29 -6.87 -4.14 -0.92
CA THR A 29 -5.44 -4.20 -1.24
C THR A 29 -4.63 -4.41 0.04
N LEU A 30 -3.83 -5.47 0.08
CA LEU A 30 -2.98 -5.80 1.22
C LEU A 30 -1.59 -5.18 1.06
N VAL A 31 -1.10 -4.55 2.12
CA VAL A 31 0.28 -4.07 2.20
C VAL A 31 1.03 -4.95 3.20
N VAL A 32 2.15 -5.53 2.79
CA VAL A 32 2.93 -6.48 3.58
C VAL A 32 4.38 -6.02 3.67
N VAL A 33 4.91 -5.96 4.88
CA VAL A 33 6.35 -5.82 5.13
C VAL A 33 6.97 -7.21 5.13
N THR A 34 7.79 -7.52 4.14
CA THR A 34 8.29 -8.89 3.90
C THR A 34 9.61 -9.19 4.63
N ASN A 35 10.33 -8.16 5.08
CA ASN A 35 11.57 -8.23 5.87
C ASN A 35 11.32 -7.72 7.31
N SER A 36 10.18 -8.11 7.91
CA SER A 36 9.73 -7.57 9.20
C SER A 36 10.68 -7.87 10.36
N ASP A 37 11.52 -8.89 10.24
CA ASP A 37 12.54 -9.28 11.21
C ASP A 37 13.70 -8.27 11.33
N GLU A 38 13.86 -7.39 10.34
CA GLU A 38 14.83 -6.30 10.37
C GLU A 38 14.39 -5.11 11.25
N PHE A 39 13.13 -5.10 11.71
CA PHE A 39 12.54 -4.04 12.50
C PHE A 39 12.23 -4.53 13.92
N LYS A 40 12.48 -3.68 14.91
CA LYS A 40 12.07 -3.94 16.31
C LYS A 40 10.57 -3.84 16.45
N HIS A 41 9.96 -2.85 15.81
CA HIS A 41 8.53 -2.62 15.89
C HIS A 41 7.95 -2.14 14.55
N ILE A 42 6.72 -2.57 14.28
CA ILE A 42 5.92 -2.11 13.16
C ILE A 42 4.58 -1.64 13.72
N TYR A 43 4.27 -0.36 13.51
CA TYR A 43 3.01 0.25 13.93
C TYR A 43 2.21 0.67 12.71
N ILE A 44 0.90 0.57 12.85
CA ILE A 44 -0.06 1.07 11.88
C ILE A 44 -0.75 2.26 12.55
N GLU A 45 -0.63 3.44 11.96
CA GLU A 45 -1.57 4.50 12.29
C GLU A 45 -2.93 4.07 11.76
N THR A 46 -3.99 4.16 12.56
CA THR A 46 -5.35 3.73 12.18
C THR A 46 -6.23 4.94 11.87
N PRO A 47 -6.02 5.64 10.75
CA PRO A 47 -6.96 6.65 10.29
C PRO A 47 -8.20 5.96 9.67
N GLU A 48 -9.36 6.59 9.82
CA GLU A 48 -10.61 6.12 9.21
C GLU A 48 -10.56 6.24 7.68
N GLU A 49 -9.83 7.23 7.17
CA GLU A 49 -9.60 7.48 5.74
C GLU A 49 -8.14 7.89 5.50
N VAL A 50 -7.57 7.49 4.36
CA VAL A 50 -6.18 7.81 3.96
C VAL A 50 -6.14 8.39 2.56
N SER A 51 -5.21 9.30 2.33
CA SER A 51 -4.90 9.84 0.99
C SER A 51 -3.59 9.30 0.43
N PRO A 52 -3.45 9.16 -0.90
CA PRO A 52 -2.18 8.78 -1.52
C PRO A 52 -1.04 9.71 -1.10
N GLY A 53 0.07 9.13 -0.67
CA GLY A 53 1.25 9.87 -0.17
C GLY A 53 1.24 10.16 1.33
N GLU A 54 0.19 9.81 2.06
CA GLU A 54 0.22 9.82 3.52
C GLU A 54 1.09 8.68 4.07
N GLN A 55 1.67 8.88 5.26
CA GLN A 55 2.43 7.86 5.94
C GLN A 55 1.50 7.12 6.90
N VAL A 56 1.34 5.82 6.69
CA VAL A 56 0.38 4.97 7.44
C VAL A 56 1.04 3.82 8.20
N ILE A 57 2.25 3.44 7.78
CA ILE A 57 3.05 2.39 8.41
C ILE A 57 4.34 3.02 8.91
N ILE A 58 4.69 2.73 10.15
CA ILE A 58 5.95 3.11 10.79
C ILE A 58 6.69 1.81 11.14
N ALA A 59 7.93 1.67 10.66
CA ALA A 59 8.79 0.54 10.98
C ALA A 59 10.12 1.06 11.54
N GLU A 60 10.45 0.67 12.78
CA GLU A 60 11.62 1.13 13.55
C GLU A 60 12.50 -0.02 14.05
#